data_AF-A0A959B6E4-F1
#
_entry.id   AF-A0A959B6E4-F1
#
_cell.length_a   1.000
_cell.length_b   1.000
_cell.length_c   1.000
_cell.angle_alpha   90.00
_cell.angle_beta   90.00
_cell.angle_gamma   90.00
#
_symmetry.space_group_name_H-M   'P 1'
#
loop_
_entity.id
_entity.type
_entity.pdbx_description
1 polymer ?
#
loop_
_entity_poly.entity_id
_entity_poly.type
_entity_poly.pdbx_seq_one_letter_code
_entity_poly.pdbx_strand_id
1 'polypeptide(L)'
;MPQLNWTYVSDTGRHFNVGMFHGPKTGHLMVHCNLRVVLIDFHVLESKTYPLFLDDELCELKIEKKNGQFYYAFEINRQVDTPRNRQRKKVEKKHWRQTLIFFGAMAIAVALFTGFFIRYDARQKEKNREVLLADHGEETVARIDGLSDDGKSTHIRFSFIAEGEARSGELDYPTSLPVILDFGMPLVEGDEFTVRFVNGNPRMWELHLDQPSEAQAARYREQALARHAALHPELTARYVECLVNIAYELKGISGLAAFCYQDVSPDRNPTANRPAYQRLVRDVPFQQRVERECW
;
A
#
# COMPACT_ATOMS: atom_id res chain seq x y z
N MET A 1 -19.69 33.10 62.96
CA MET A 1 -19.27 34.02 61.88
C MET A 1 -18.10 33.36 61.18
N PRO A 2 -18.16 33.09 59.87
CA PRO A 2 -17.06 32.47 59.14
C PRO A 2 -15.83 33.39 59.10
N GLN A 3 -14.70 32.83 59.50
CA GLN A 3 -13.37 33.41 59.34
C GLN A 3 -12.52 32.37 58.60
N LEU A 4 -11.94 32.77 57.47
CA LEU A 4 -11.17 31.90 56.59
C LEU A 4 -9.84 32.55 56.27
N ASN A 5 -8.79 31.73 56.11
CA ASN A 5 -7.47 32.18 55.74
C ASN A 5 -6.95 31.31 54.58
N TRP A 6 -6.36 31.96 53.58
CA TRP A 6 -5.65 31.33 52.48
C TRP A 6 -4.20 31.80 52.49
N THR A 7 -3.29 30.90 52.11
CA THR A 7 -1.89 31.26 51.88
C THR A 7 -1.63 31.22 50.39
N TYR A 8 -1.28 32.38 49.83
CA TYR A 8 -0.78 32.51 48.47
C TYR A 8 0.75 32.62 48.49
N VAL A 9 1.42 31.86 47.64
CA VAL A 9 2.88 31.91 47.48
C VAL A 9 3.17 32.43 46.08
N SER A 10 3.88 33.56 45.98
CA SER A 10 4.26 34.13 44.69
C SER A 10 5.49 33.42 44.11
N ASP A 11 5.80 33.65 42.83
CA ASP A 11 6.94 33.01 42.16
C ASP A 11 8.30 33.46 42.74
N THR A 12 8.34 34.57 43.48
CA THR A 12 9.53 35.03 44.22
C THR A 12 9.69 34.33 45.58
N GLY A 13 8.78 33.40 45.91
CA GLY A 13 8.74 32.71 47.21
C GLY A 13 8.09 33.54 48.31
N ARG A 14 7.48 34.69 47.99
CA ARG A 14 6.83 35.54 48.99
C ARG A 14 5.50 34.96 49.42
N HIS A 15 5.27 34.91 50.72
CA HIS A 15 4.02 34.42 51.31
C HIS A 15 3.05 35.57 51.61
N PHE A 16 1.80 35.39 51.17
CA PHE A 16 0.69 36.28 51.45
C PHE A 16 -0.39 35.48 52.20
N ASN A 17 -0.64 35.85 53.44
CA ASN A 17 -1.74 35.31 54.23
C ASN A 17 -2.96 36.22 54.05
N VAL A 18 -3.91 35.78 53.22
CA VAL A 18 -5.16 36.47 52.95
C VAL A 18 -6.22 35.89 53.87
N GLY A 19 -6.68 36.68 54.83
CA GLY A 19 -7.78 36.32 55.69
C GLY A 19 -9.03 37.11 55.37
N MET A 20 -10.18 36.48 55.59
CA MET A 20 -11.49 37.08 55.41
C MET A 20 -12.35 36.77 56.62
N PHE A 21 -13.05 37.79 57.09
CA PHE A 21 -14.14 37.69 58.04
C PHE A 21 -15.42 38.12 57.33
N HIS A 22 -16.46 37.30 57.40
CA HIS A 22 -17.77 37.65 56.85
C HIS A 22 -18.87 37.35 57.87
N GLY A 23 -19.83 38.27 58.02
CA GLY A 23 -21.02 38.12 58.85
C GLY A 23 -22.25 37.80 58.00
N PRO A 24 -22.65 36.52 57.79
CA PRO A 24 -23.77 36.15 56.91
C PRO A 24 -25.10 36.84 57.19
N LYS A 25 -25.34 37.25 58.44
CA LYS A 25 -26.58 37.92 58.86
C LYS A 25 -26.47 39.45 58.82
N THR A 26 -25.27 39.99 59.04
CA THR A 26 -25.02 41.43 59.13
C THR A 26 -24.46 42.03 57.84
N GLY A 27 -23.96 41.18 56.93
CA GLY A 27 -23.29 41.57 55.70
C GLY A 27 -21.95 42.27 55.92
N HIS A 28 -21.37 42.21 57.12
CA HIS A 28 -20.05 42.79 57.40
C HIS A 28 -18.96 41.91 56.81
N LEU A 29 -18.15 42.47 55.91
CA LEU A 29 -16.99 41.83 55.32
C LEU A 29 -15.72 42.60 55.69
N MET A 30 -14.69 41.88 56.10
CA MET A 30 -13.34 42.40 56.25
C MET A 30 -12.37 41.41 55.61
N VAL A 31 -11.48 41.90 54.75
CA VAL A 31 -10.37 41.13 54.18
C VAL A 31 -9.07 41.75 54.64
N HIS A 32 -8.14 40.93 55.10
CA HIS A 32 -6.80 41.34 55.46
C HIS A 32 -5.75 40.54 54.69
N CYS A 33 -4.61 41.15 54.42
CA CYS A 33 -3.43 40.50 53.87
C CYS A 33 -2.25 40.75 54.80
N ASN A 34 -1.61 39.67 55.30
CA ASN A 34 -0.48 39.75 56.26
C ASN A 34 -0.79 40.69 57.45
N LEU A 35 -1.93 40.47 58.10
CA LEU A 35 -2.44 41.25 59.24
C LEU A 35 -2.81 42.72 58.94
N ARG A 36 -2.74 43.17 57.69
CA ARG A 36 -3.20 44.50 57.28
C ARG A 36 -4.57 44.41 56.61
N VAL A 37 -5.54 45.18 57.09
CA VAL A 37 -6.86 45.24 56.44
C VAL A 37 -6.71 45.88 55.06
N VAL A 38 -7.16 45.16 54.03
CA VAL A 38 -7.07 45.58 52.62
C VAL A 38 -8.44 45.92 52.02
N LEU A 39 -9.53 45.38 52.59
CA LEU A 39 -10.89 45.63 52.14
C LEU A 39 -11.85 45.55 53.32
N ILE A 40 -12.77 46.51 53.42
CA ILE A 40 -13.95 46.42 54.29
C ILE A 40 -15.15 46.71 53.40
N ASP A 41 -16.20 45.90 53.54
CA ASP A 41 -17.48 46.12 52.86
C ASP A 41 -18.64 45.81 53.80
N PHE A 42 -19.76 46.50 53.58
CA PHE A 42 -20.96 46.36 54.39
C PHE A 42 -22.11 45.90 53.49
N HIS A 43 -23.11 45.24 54.08
CA HIS A 43 -24.28 44.73 53.36
C HIS A 43 -23.98 43.69 52.27
N VAL A 44 -22.95 42.86 52.47
CA VAL A 44 -22.64 41.72 51.59
C VAL A 44 -23.58 40.55 51.88
N LEU A 45 -24.85 40.67 51.45
CA LEU A 45 -25.89 39.66 51.70
C LEU A 45 -26.14 38.73 50.50
N GLU A 46 -25.46 38.98 49.38
CA GLU A 46 -25.54 38.26 48.11
C GLU A 46 -24.15 37.88 47.59
N SER A 47 -24.10 37.07 46.53
CA SER A 47 -22.85 36.67 45.89
C SER A 47 -22.06 37.89 45.40
N LYS A 48 -20.77 37.97 45.71
CA LYS A 48 -19.89 39.07 45.32
C LYS A 48 -18.44 38.60 45.16
N THR A 49 -17.75 39.19 44.18
CA THR A 49 -16.34 38.88 43.88
C THR A 49 -15.48 40.13 44.08
N TYR A 50 -14.36 39.97 44.77
CA TYR A 50 -13.42 41.04 45.05
C TYR A 50 -12.07 40.76 44.40
N PRO A 51 -11.61 41.62 43.48
CA PRO A 51 -10.27 41.52 42.91
C PRO A 51 -9.22 42.01 43.92
N LEU A 52 -8.15 41.23 44.09
CA LEU A 52 -7.01 41.53 44.95
C LEU A 52 -5.73 41.30 44.14
N PHE A 53 -4.92 42.34 43.97
CA PHE A 53 -3.59 42.20 43.36
C PHE A 53 -2.57 41.81 44.43
N LEU A 54 -1.92 40.65 44.24
CA LEU A 54 -0.81 40.17 45.07
C LEU A 54 0.43 40.02 44.19
N ASP A 55 1.40 40.91 44.37
CA ASP A 55 2.50 41.13 43.41
C ASP A 55 1.93 41.32 41.98
N ASP A 56 2.30 40.46 41.03
CA ASP A 56 1.89 40.51 39.61
C ASP A 56 0.69 39.59 39.27
N GLU A 57 0.04 38.99 40.28
CA GLU A 57 -1.16 38.15 40.09
C GLU A 57 -2.43 38.86 40.53
N LEU A 58 -3.46 38.74 39.68
CA LEU A 58 -4.82 39.09 40.06
C LEU A 58 -5.48 37.87 40.70
N CYS A 59 -5.75 37.96 41.99
CA CYS A 59 -6.52 36.99 42.73
C CYS A 59 -7.95 37.49 42.92
N GLU A 60 -8.90 36.58 43.03
CA GLU A 60 -10.31 36.86 43.25
C GLU A 60 -10.78 36.17 44.52
N LEU A 61 -11.28 36.96 45.47
CA LEU A 61 -12.03 36.46 46.60
C LEU A 61 -13.51 36.41 46.20
N LYS A 62 -14.05 35.20 46.06
CA LYS A 62 -15.43 34.95 45.67
C LYS A 62 -16.24 34.57 46.90
N ILE A 63 -17.34 35.27 47.11
CA ILE A 63 -18.39 34.95 48.07
C ILE A 63 -19.60 34.52 47.25
N GLU A 64 -20.01 33.26 47.36
CA GLU A 64 -21.13 32.71 46.60
C GLU A 64 -22.26 32.29 47.54
N LYS A 65 -23.46 32.81 47.33
CA LYS A 65 -24.66 32.41 48.05
C LYS A 65 -25.42 31.35 47.25
N LYS A 66 -25.52 30.13 47.78
CA LYS A 66 -26.26 29.01 47.17
C LYS A 66 -27.17 28.39 48.24
N ASN A 67 -28.46 28.25 47.94
CA ASN A 67 -29.47 27.67 48.86
C ASN A 67 -29.48 28.31 50.26
N GLY A 68 -29.29 29.62 50.35
CA GLY A 68 -29.24 30.36 51.63
C GLY A 68 -27.94 30.20 52.43
N GLN A 69 -26.95 29.49 51.91
CA GLN A 69 -25.62 29.32 52.52
C GLN A 69 -24.56 30.06 51.70
N PHE A 70 -23.52 30.53 52.38
CA PHE A 70 -22.39 31.20 51.74
C PHE A 70 -21.19 30.26 51.60
N TYR A 71 -20.57 30.29 50.42
CA TYR A 71 -19.35 29.60 50.06
C TYR A 71 -18.27 30.63 49.73
N TYR A 72 -17.03 30.30 50.01
CA TYR A 72 -15.91 31.22 49.88
C TYR A 72 -14.78 30.55 49.12
N ALA A 73 -14.28 31.22 48.08
CA ALA A 73 -13.16 30.75 47.29
C ALA A 73 -12.15 31.87 47.09
N PHE A 74 -10.87 31.49 47.04
CA PHE A 74 -9.78 32.38 46.70
C PHE A 74 -9.04 31.77 45.52
N GLU A 75 -9.18 32.39 44.35
CA GLU A 75 -8.71 31.84 43.08
C GLU A 75 -7.82 32.82 42.33
N ILE A 76 -6.85 32.30 41.58
CA ILE A 76 -6.00 33.12 40.71
C ILE A 76 -6.71 33.28 39.37
N ASN A 77 -6.96 34.52 38.94
CA ASN A 77 -7.53 34.78 37.63
C ASN A 77 -6.46 34.67 36.54
N ARG A 78 -6.44 33.52 35.85
CA ARG A 78 -5.51 33.22 34.76
C ARG A 78 -5.94 33.77 33.39
N GLN A 79 -7.16 34.32 33.29
CA GLN A 79 -7.73 34.76 32.02
C GLN A 79 -7.39 36.22 31.71
N VAL A 80 -7.37 37.07 32.76
CA VAL A 80 -7.05 38.49 32.64
C VAL A 80 -5.61 38.70 32.19
N ASP A 81 -5.40 39.76 31.40
CA ASP A 81 -4.11 40.07 30.79
C ASP A 81 -3.14 40.73 31.78
N THR A 82 -2.61 39.94 32.71
CA THR A 82 -1.50 40.33 33.59
C THR A 82 -0.16 40.00 32.93
N PRO A 83 0.95 40.71 33.25
CA PRO A 83 2.28 40.37 32.74
C PRO A 83 2.64 38.90 32.92
N ARG A 84 2.20 38.29 34.04
CA ARG A 84 2.44 36.89 34.37
C ARG A 84 1.61 35.92 33.51
N ASN A 85 0.33 36.23 33.27
CA ASN A 85 -0.50 35.41 32.36
C ASN A 85 0.02 35.47 30.92
N ARG A 86 0.61 36.59 30.48
CA ARG A 86 1.29 36.67 29.17
C ARG A 86 2.50 35.73 29.08
N GLN A 87 3.29 35.63 30.13
CA GLN A 87 4.44 34.72 30.17
C GLN A 87 4.00 33.26 30.14
N ARG A 88 2.98 32.88 30.94
CA ARG A 88 2.41 31.52 30.91
C ARG A 88 1.91 31.12 29.52
N LYS A 89 1.13 31.98 28.86
CA LYS A 89 0.63 31.74 27.49
C LYS A 89 1.76 31.53 26.47
N LYS A 90 2.90 32.24 26.60
CA LYS A 90 4.06 32.05 25.73
C LYS A 90 4.73 30.68 25.94
N VAL A 91 4.88 30.27 27.20
CA VAL A 91 5.46 28.97 27.57
C VAL A 91 4.55 27.83 27.13
N GLU A 92 3.25 27.92 27.39
CA GLU A 92 2.24 26.95 26.94
C GLU A 92 2.24 26.81 25.42
N LYS A 93 2.29 27.92 24.66
CA LYS A 93 2.36 27.87 23.20
C LYS A 93 3.64 27.19 22.69
N LYS A 94 4.77 27.37 23.39
CA LYS A 94 6.03 26.68 23.06
C LYS A 94 5.90 25.18 23.31
N HIS A 95 5.41 24.78 24.47
CA HIS A 95 5.20 23.37 24.79
C HIS A 95 4.20 22.71 23.85
N TRP A 96 3.09 23.38 23.54
CA TRP A 96 2.10 22.87 22.58
C TRP A 96 2.71 22.62 21.20
N ARG A 97 3.53 23.54 20.70
CA ARG A 97 4.27 23.36 19.43
C ARG A 97 5.25 22.20 19.51
N GLN A 98 5.99 22.07 20.60
CA GLN A 98 6.92 20.96 20.80
C GLN A 98 6.19 19.61 20.84
N THR A 99 5.06 19.55 21.55
CA THR A 99 4.20 18.36 21.62
C THR A 99 3.70 17.97 20.23
N LEU A 100 3.20 18.93 19.42
CA LEU A 100 2.77 18.67 18.05
C LEU A 100 3.90 18.13 17.16
N ILE A 101 5.09 18.73 17.25
CA ILE A 101 6.26 18.26 16.47
C ILE A 101 6.66 16.85 16.89
N PHE A 102 6.69 16.56 18.19
CA PHE A 102 7.05 15.25 18.72
C PHE A 102 6.08 14.16 18.25
N PHE A 103 4.76 14.39 18.40
CA PHE A 103 3.76 13.43 17.94
C PHE A 103 3.75 13.29 16.41
N GLY A 104 3.97 14.37 15.67
CA GLY A 104 4.10 14.32 14.21
C GLY A 104 5.29 13.47 13.77
N ALA A 105 6.46 13.66 14.38
CA ALA A 105 7.65 12.87 14.09
C ALA A 105 7.46 11.38 14.44
N MET A 106 6.82 11.09 15.58
CA MET A 106 6.51 9.72 15.98
C MET A 106 5.59 9.02 14.97
N ALA A 107 4.53 9.71 14.50
CA ALA A 107 3.61 9.14 13.52
C ALA A 107 4.31 8.80 12.19
N ILE A 108 5.20 9.67 11.73
CA ILE A 108 6.01 9.42 10.52
C ILE A 108 6.93 8.22 10.73
N ALA A 109 7.63 8.13 11.86
CA ALA A 109 8.51 7.00 12.16
C ALA A 109 7.75 5.66 12.18
N VAL A 110 6.57 5.62 12.79
CA VAL A 110 5.70 4.44 12.79
C VAL A 110 5.26 4.08 11.38
N ALA A 111 4.83 5.05 10.56
CA ALA A 111 4.41 4.80 9.18
C ALA A 111 5.55 4.27 8.30
N LEU A 112 6.77 4.80 8.47
CA LEU A 112 7.95 4.30 7.77
C LEU A 112 8.31 2.88 8.20
N PHE A 113 8.24 2.59 9.51
CA PHE A 113 8.52 1.27 10.05
C PHE A 113 7.49 0.24 9.56
N THR A 114 6.20 0.53 9.66
CA THR A 114 5.15 -0.39 9.16
C THR A 114 5.26 -0.59 7.65
N GLY A 115 5.48 0.48 6.87
CA GLY A 115 5.71 0.37 5.43
C GLY A 115 6.93 -0.49 5.06
N PHE A 116 8.02 -0.35 5.82
CA PHE A 116 9.21 -1.18 5.66
C PHE A 116 8.93 -2.66 5.95
N PHE A 117 8.25 -2.97 7.05
CA PHE A 117 7.92 -4.35 7.43
C PHE A 117 6.98 -5.02 6.43
N ILE A 118 5.96 -4.31 5.93
CA ILE A 118 5.05 -4.83 4.90
C ILE A 118 5.83 -5.16 3.62
N ARG A 119 6.71 -4.25 3.17
CA ARG A 119 7.53 -4.48 1.97
C ARG A 119 8.55 -5.60 2.17
N TYR A 120 9.09 -5.75 3.37
CA TYR A 120 10.02 -6.82 3.72
C TYR A 120 9.34 -8.19 3.71
N ASP A 121 8.17 -8.32 4.36
CA ASP A 121 7.40 -9.57 4.40
C ASP A 121 6.94 -10.00 3.01
N ALA A 122 6.46 -9.07 2.18
CA ALA A 122 6.08 -9.36 0.79
C ALA A 122 7.25 -9.94 -0.02
N ARG A 123 8.45 -9.33 0.08
CA ARG A 123 9.65 -9.81 -0.60
C ARG A 123 10.14 -11.17 -0.08
N GLN A 124 10.02 -11.42 1.22
CA GLN A 124 10.39 -12.73 1.79
C GLN A 124 9.44 -13.82 1.32
N LYS A 125 8.13 -13.55 1.27
CA LYS A 125 7.15 -14.51 0.74
C LYS A 125 7.39 -14.85 -0.72
N GLU A 126 7.73 -13.86 -1.54
CA GLU A 126 8.05 -14.06 -2.96
C GLU A 126 9.30 -14.92 -3.12
N LYS A 127 10.41 -14.60 -2.44
CA LYS A 127 11.63 -15.40 -2.45
C LYS A 127 11.41 -16.83 -1.95
N ASN A 128 10.68 -16.98 -0.85
CA ASN A 128 10.36 -18.30 -0.32
C ASN A 128 9.50 -19.09 -1.30
N ARG A 129 8.60 -18.43 -2.04
CA ARG A 129 7.78 -19.07 -3.08
C ARG A 129 8.63 -19.57 -4.22
N GLU A 130 9.53 -18.74 -4.75
CA GLU A 130 10.47 -19.13 -5.81
C GLU A 130 11.36 -20.29 -5.38
N VAL A 131 11.93 -20.23 -4.16
CA VAL A 131 12.76 -21.31 -3.62
C VAL A 131 11.96 -22.60 -3.43
N LEU A 132 10.74 -22.53 -2.90
CA LEU A 132 9.89 -23.72 -2.72
C LEU A 132 9.48 -24.34 -4.06
N LEU A 133 9.17 -23.52 -5.07
CA LEU A 133 8.89 -24.01 -6.43
C LEU A 133 10.15 -24.57 -7.11
N ALA A 134 11.34 -24.05 -6.82
CA ALA A 134 12.59 -24.57 -7.37
C ALA A 134 13.02 -25.90 -6.73
N ASP A 135 12.90 -26.02 -5.40
CA ASP A 135 13.36 -27.20 -4.65
C ASP A 135 12.33 -28.34 -4.61
N HIS A 136 11.04 -28.01 -4.67
CA HIS A 136 9.93 -28.95 -4.49
C HIS A 136 8.83 -28.85 -5.55
N GLY A 137 9.09 -28.13 -6.65
CA GLY A 137 8.15 -28.01 -7.75
C GLY A 137 8.05 -29.28 -8.56
N GLU A 138 6.82 -29.78 -8.73
CA GLU A 138 6.48 -30.77 -9.74
C GLU A 138 5.86 -30.07 -10.95
N GLU A 139 6.14 -30.59 -12.14
CA GLU A 139 5.64 -30.05 -13.40
C GLU A 139 4.53 -30.93 -13.96
N THR A 140 3.52 -30.27 -14.53
CA THR A 140 2.42 -30.90 -15.24
C THR A 140 1.92 -29.99 -16.35
N VAL A 141 0.93 -30.45 -17.11
CA VAL A 141 0.32 -29.67 -18.18
C VAL A 141 -0.89 -28.92 -17.63
N ALA A 142 -0.88 -27.60 -17.83
CA ALA A 142 -2.02 -26.73 -17.67
C ALA A 142 -2.69 -26.47 -19.01
N ARG A 143 -4.02 -26.42 -19.01
CA ARG A 143 -4.82 -26.03 -20.18
C ARG A 143 -5.51 -24.70 -19.90
N ILE A 144 -5.43 -23.77 -20.85
CA ILE A 144 -6.16 -22.51 -20.80
C ILE A 144 -7.65 -22.76 -20.99
N ASP A 145 -8.46 -22.39 -20.00
CA ASP A 145 -9.91 -22.62 -20.00
C ASP A 145 -10.71 -21.34 -20.32
N GLY A 146 -10.10 -20.16 -20.16
CA GLY A 146 -10.80 -18.91 -20.44
C GLY A 146 -9.89 -17.69 -20.49
N LEU A 147 -10.20 -16.77 -21.39
CA LEU A 147 -9.53 -15.47 -21.53
C LEU A 147 -10.57 -14.35 -21.41
N SER A 148 -10.39 -13.42 -20.47
CA SER A 148 -11.28 -12.27 -20.29
C SER A 148 -10.48 -10.98 -20.23
N ASP A 149 -10.89 -9.97 -20.99
CA ASP A 149 -10.21 -8.68 -21.09
C ASP A 149 -10.94 -7.59 -20.31
N ASP A 150 -10.21 -6.79 -19.53
CA ASP A 150 -10.73 -5.62 -18.80
C ASP A 150 -10.38 -4.28 -19.49
N GLY A 151 -9.76 -4.34 -20.68
CA GLY A 151 -9.30 -3.22 -21.49
C GLY A 151 -7.85 -2.79 -21.20
N LYS A 152 -7.21 -3.35 -20.18
CA LYS A 152 -5.79 -3.09 -19.84
C LYS A 152 -4.98 -4.37 -19.68
N SER A 153 -5.64 -5.43 -19.23
CA SER A 153 -5.05 -6.72 -18.91
C SER A 153 -6.01 -7.84 -19.30
N THR A 154 -5.44 -9.01 -19.56
CA THR A 154 -6.19 -10.23 -19.83
C THR A 154 -6.13 -11.12 -18.59
N HIS A 155 -7.29 -11.40 -18.00
CA HIS A 155 -7.47 -12.43 -17.01
C HIS A 155 -7.45 -13.81 -17.69
N ILE A 156 -6.47 -14.63 -17.34
CA ILE A 156 -6.29 -15.98 -17.87
C ILE A 156 -6.72 -16.97 -16.80
N ARG A 157 -7.69 -17.83 -17.11
CA ARG A 157 -8.06 -19.00 -16.30
C ARG A 157 -7.51 -20.25 -16.93
N PHE A 158 -6.93 -21.13 -16.12
CA PHE A 158 -6.41 -22.41 -16.56
C PHE A 158 -6.65 -23.50 -15.53
N SER A 159 -6.57 -24.75 -15.97
CA SER A 159 -6.70 -25.94 -15.10
C SER A 159 -5.56 -26.92 -15.33
N PHE A 160 -5.22 -27.66 -14.28
CA PHE A 160 -4.16 -28.66 -14.28
C PHE A 160 -4.47 -29.76 -13.27
N ILE A 161 -3.79 -30.90 -13.39
CA ILE A 161 -3.95 -32.03 -12.46
C ILE A 161 -2.78 -32.01 -11.48
N ALA A 162 -3.09 -31.90 -10.19
CA ALA A 162 -2.11 -31.98 -9.11
C ALA A 162 -2.59 -33.01 -8.08
N GLU A 163 -1.71 -33.95 -7.71
CA GLU A 163 -2.02 -35.01 -6.72
C GLU A 163 -3.27 -35.84 -7.08
N GLY A 164 -3.55 -36.00 -8.39
CA GLY A 164 -4.73 -36.72 -8.88
C GLY A 164 -6.04 -35.92 -8.84
N GLU A 165 -6.02 -34.67 -8.39
CA GLU A 165 -7.19 -33.77 -8.39
C GLU A 165 -7.05 -32.66 -9.42
N ALA A 166 -8.17 -32.30 -10.06
CA ALA A 166 -8.23 -31.13 -10.92
C ALA A 166 -8.15 -29.85 -10.08
N ARG A 167 -7.21 -28.97 -10.43
CA ARG A 167 -7.00 -27.64 -9.84
C ARG A 167 -7.18 -26.59 -10.92
N SER A 168 -7.50 -25.38 -10.49
CA SER A 168 -7.61 -24.21 -11.35
C SER A 168 -6.75 -23.07 -10.81
N GLY A 169 -6.15 -22.31 -11.71
CA GLY A 169 -5.44 -21.07 -11.40
C GLY A 169 -5.98 -19.93 -12.24
N GLU A 170 -5.72 -18.71 -11.75
CA GLU A 170 -6.04 -17.47 -12.45
C GLU A 170 -4.81 -16.55 -12.37
N LEU A 171 -4.45 -15.93 -13.49
CA LEU A 171 -3.37 -14.95 -13.55
C LEU A 171 -3.76 -13.75 -14.43
N ASP A 172 -3.24 -12.58 -14.08
CA ASP A 172 -3.44 -11.35 -14.84
C ASP A 172 -2.26 -11.12 -15.76
N TYR A 173 -2.51 -11.09 -17.07
CA TYR A 173 -1.49 -10.81 -18.08
C TYR A 173 -1.56 -9.33 -18.49
N PRO A 174 -0.43 -8.59 -18.54
CA PRO A 174 -0.42 -7.13 -18.66
C PRO A 174 -0.70 -6.61 -20.09
N THR A 175 -1.48 -7.34 -20.89
CA THR A 175 -1.81 -6.99 -22.27
C THR A 175 -3.26 -7.36 -22.53
N SER A 176 -4.02 -6.47 -23.17
CA SER A 176 -5.39 -6.72 -23.62
C SER A 176 -5.42 -7.68 -24.80
N LEU A 177 -6.58 -8.24 -25.12
CA LEU A 177 -6.68 -9.20 -26.22
C LEU A 177 -6.50 -8.52 -27.59
N PRO A 178 -5.87 -9.20 -28.58
CA PRO A 178 -5.26 -10.53 -28.49
C PRO A 178 -3.90 -10.51 -27.78
N VAL A 179 -3.67 -11.47 -26.89
CA VAL A 179 -2.36 -11.67 -26.24
C VAL A 179 -1.43 -12.39 -27.19
N ILE A 180 -0.39 -11.71 -27.66
CA ILE A 180 0.71 -12.32 -28.43
C ILE A 180 1.85 -12.65 -27.46
N LEU A 181 2.22 -13.92 -27.37
CA LEU A 181 3.30 -14.40 -26.51
C LEU A 181 4.67 -13.98 -27.06
N ASP A 182 5.69 -14.03 -26.21
CA ASP A 182 7.05 -13.58 -26.56
C ASP A 182 7.68 -14.33 -27.74
N PHE A 183 7.26 -15.58 -27.98
CA PHE A 183 7.68 -16.36 -29.16
C PHE A 183 6.78 -16.15 -30.39
N GLY A 184 5.76 -15.31 -30.29
CA GLY A 184 4.97 -14.81 -31.42
C GLY A 184 3.71 -15.59 -31.77
N MET A 185 3.32 -16.59 -30.97
CA MET A 185 1.99 -17.20 -31.12
C MET A 185 0.95 -16.43 -30.30
N PRO A 186 -0.29 -16.28 -30.78
CA PRO A 186 -1.39 -15.79 -29.98
C PRO A 186 -1.76 -16.84 -28.93
N LEU A 187 -2.06 -16.37 -27.72
CA LEU A 187 -2.65 -17.20 -26.69
C LEU A 187 -4.13 -17.41 -26.98
N VAL A 188 -4.58 -18.67 -27.07
CA VAL A 188 -5.99 -19.00 -27.28
C VAL A 188 -6.51 -20.00 -26.24
N GLU A 189 -7.82 -20.04 -26.06
CA GLU A 189 -8.47 -21.06 -25.23
C GLU A 189 -8.19 -22.46 -25.77
N GLY A 190 -7.93 -23.40 -24.85
CA GLY A 190 -7.51 -24.75 -25.19
C GLY A 190 -6.00 -24.92 -25.40
N ASP A 191 -5.22 -23.84 -25.42
CA ASP A 191 -3.76 -23.97 -25.46
C ASP A 191 -3.24 -24.65 -24.19
N GLU A 192 -2.15 -25.41 -24.33
CA GLU A 192 -1.55 -26.17 -23.23
C GLU A 192 -0.11 -25.73 -22.97
N PHE A 193 0.18 -25.46 -21.69
CA PHE A 193 1.47 -24.97 -21.22
C PHE A 193 1.92 -25.72 -19.97
N THR A 194 3.20 -25.62 -19.67
CA THR A 194 3.77 -26.20 -18.45
C THR A 194 3.34 -25.38 -17.24
N VAL A 195 2.90 -26.04 -16.19
CA VAL A 195 2.69 -25.43 -14.87
C VAL A 195 3.53 -26.16 -13.84
N ARG A 196 4.22 -25.40 -13.01
CA ARG A 196 4.99 -25.93 -11.87
C ARG A 196 4.22 -25.65 -10.58
N PHE A 197 4.09 -26.62 -9.70
CA PHE A 197 3.39 -26.47 -8.41
C PHE A 197 4.10 -27.22 -7.29
N VAL A 198 3.87 -26.81 -6.04
CA VAL A 198 4.49 -27.48 -4.87
C VAL A 198 3.63 -28.65 -4.39
N ASN A 199 4.22 -29.84 -4.32
CA ASN A 199 3.55 -31.03 -3.80
C ASN A 199 3.21 -30.86 -2.30
N GLY A 200 1.98 -31.22 -1.91
CA GLY A 200 1.39 -30.96 -0.60
C GLY A 200 0.81 -29.55 -0.42
N ASN A 201 1.05 -28.63 -1.37
CA ASN A 201 0.42 -27.31 -1.40
C ASN A 201 0.18 -26.82 -2.85
N PRO A 202 -0.74 -27.45 -3.59
CA PRO A 202 -0.99 -27.15 -5.01
C PRO A 202 -1.63 -25.78 -5.28
N ARG A 203 -1.88 -24.97 -4.23
CA ARG A 203 -2.24 -23.55 -4.38
C ARG A 203 -1.03 -22.68 -4.73
N MET A 204 0.18 -23.19 -4.52
CA MET A 204 1.41 -22.54 -4.93
C MET A 204 1.82 -23.10 -6.29
N TRP A 205 1.58 -22.32 -7.34
CA TRP A 205 1.88 -22.68 -8.72
C TRP A 205 2.46 -21.51 -9.50
N GLU A 206 3.09 -21.83 -10.63
CA GLU A 206 3.61 -20.91 -11.63
C GLU A 206 3.32 -21.47 -13.03
N LEU A 207 2.62 -20.68 -13.86
CA LEU A 207 2.31 -21.05 -15.25
C LEU A 207 3.39 -20.52 -16.18
N HIS A 208 4.03 -21.40 -16.92
CA HIS A 208 5.11 -21.09 -17.87
C HIS A 208 4.54 -20.95 -19.29
N LEU A 209 4.02 -19.76 -19.61
CA LEU A 209 3.47 -19.46 -20.94
C LEU A 209 4.51 -19.51 -22.07
N ASP A 210 5.81 -19.53 -21.74
CA ASP A 210 6.94 -19.71 -22.64
C ASP A 210 7.25 -21.19 -22.97
N GLN A 211 6.63 -22.13 -22.24
CA GLN A 211 6.88 -23.57 -22.34
C GLN A 211 5.59 -24.34 -22.70
N PRO A 212 5.18 -24.33 -23.99
CA PRO A 212 4.01 -25.10 -24.42
C PRO A 212 4.23 -26.61 -24.22
N SER A 213 3.15 -27.36 -24.02
CA SER A 213 3.20 -28.82 -23.96
C SER A 213 3.71 -29.42 -25.29
N GLU A 214 4.20 -30.66 -25.27
CA GLU A 214 4.61 -31.36 -26.50
C GLU A 214 3.46 -31.43 -27.52
N ALA A 215 2.24 -31.70 -27.03
CA ALA A 215 1.03 -31.71 -27.85
C ALA A 215 0.73 -30.32 -28.44
N GLN A 216 0.88 -29.25 -27.65
CA GLN A 216 0.72 -27.89 -28.14
C GLN A 216 1.77 -27.50 -29.18
N ALA A 217 3.03 -27.87 -28.96
CA ALA A 217 4.10 -27.64 -29.92
C ALA A 217 3.84 -28.38 -31.24
N ALA A 218 3.31 -29.61 -31.20
CA ALA A 218 2.88 -30.35 -32.37
C ALA A 218 1.73 -29.63 -33.10
N ARG A 219 0.72 -29.12 -32.38
CA ARG A 219 -0.36 -28.31 -32.97
C ARG A 219 0.18 -27.06 -33.68
N TYR A 220 1.10 -26.33 -33.06
CA TYR A 220 1.74 -25.18 -33.68
C TYR A 220 2.54 -25.55 -34.94
N ARG A 221 3.18 -26.72 -34.94
CA ARG A 221 3.91 -27.22 -36.11
C ARG A 221 2.96 -27.56 -37.26
N GLU A 222 1.85 -28.24 -36.99
CA GLU A 222 0.82 -28.51 -37.99
C GLU A 222 0.24 -27.23 -38.60
N GLN A 223 -0.01 -26.21 -37.79
CA GLN A 223 -0.45 -24.90 -38.26
C GLN A 223 0.59 -24.24 -39.19
N ALA A 224 1.87 -24.29 -38.83
CA ALA A 224 2.95 -23.74 -39.64
C ALA A 224 3.07 -24.45 -41.00
N LEU A 225 2.98 -25.79 -41.01
CA LEU A 225 2.98 -26.61 -42.21
C LEU A 225 1.81 -26.25 -43.13
N ALA A 226 0.59 -26.28 -42.59
CA ALA A 226 -0.62 -25.97 -43.34
C ALA A 226 -0.57 -24.56 -43.92
N ARG A 227 -0.10 -23.58 -43.14
CA ARG A 227 0.02 -22.19 -43.58
C ARG A 227 1.03 -22.04 -44.71
N HIS A 228 2.22 -22.62 -44.58
CA HIS A 228 3.26 -22.49 -45.59
C HIS A 228 2.88 -23.22 -46.89
N ALA A 229 2.32 -24.42 -46.81
CA ALA A 229 1.81 -25.14 -47.97
C ALA A 229 0.70 -24.36 -48.70
N ALA A 230 -0.19 -23.68 -47.97
CA ALA A 230 -1.26 -22.88 -48.57
C ALA A 230 -0.73 -21.63 -49.31
N LEU A 231 0.36 -21.02 -48.82
CA LEU A 231 0.97 -19.85 -49.43
C LEU A 231 1.93 -20.20 -50.58
N HIS A 232 2.44 -21.44 -50.61
CA HIS A 232 3.42 -21.93 -51.56
C HIS A 232 2.99 -23.25 -52.23
N PRO A 233 1.91 -23.23 -53.03
CA PRO A 233 1.38 -24.43 -53.69
C PRO A 233 2.36 -25.07 -54.70
N GLU A 234 3.41 -24.34 -55.09
CA GLU A 234 4.49 -24.83 -55.96
C GLU A 234 5.47 -25.78 -55.26
N LEU A 235 5.51 -25.79 -53.92
CA LEU A 235 6.43 -26.61 -53.14
C LEU A 235 5.82 -27.98 -52.83
N THR A 236 6.65 -29.02 -52.82
CA THR A 236 6.21 -30.36 -52.40
C THR A 236 5.99 -30.41 -50.88
N ALA A 237 5.06 -31.25 -50.42
CA ALA A 237 4.79 -31.43 -49.00
C ALA A 237 6.04 -31.82 -48.19
N ARG A 238 6.89 -32.70 -48.75
CA ARG A 238 8.16 -33.10 -48.12
C ARG A 238 9.12 -31.92 -47.93
N TYR A 239 9.18 -31.02 -48.92
CA TYR A 239 10.03 -29.84 -48.85
C TYR A 239 9.52 -28.84 -47.82
N VAL A 240 8.21 -28.55 -47.82
CA VAL A 240 7.55 -27.72 -46.80
C VAL A 240 7.82 -28.26 -45.40
N GLU A 241 7.67 -29.57 -45.21
CA GLU A 241 7.93 -30.23 -43.94
C GLU A 241 9.37 -30.06 -43.49
N CYS A 242 10.33 -30.28 -44.39
CA CYS A 242 11.75 -30.08 -44.10
C CYS A 242 12.06 -28.64 -43.65
N LEU A 243 11.52 -27.64 -44.35
CA LEU A 243 11.74 -26.22 -44.00
C LEU A 243 11.21 -25.87 -42.60
N VAL A 244 9.98 -26.30 -42.28
CA VAL A 244 9.35 -26.01 -40.99
C VAL A 244 10.05 -26.75 -39.85
N ASN A 245 10.52 -27.98 -40.09
CA ASN A 245 11.28 -28.74 -39.09
C ASN A 245 12.62 -28.08 -38.78
N ILE A 246 13.36 -27.66 -39.80
CA ILE A 246 14.61 -26.91 -39.62
C ILE A 246 14.36 -25.63 -38.83
N ALA A 247 13.26 -24.91 -39.11
CA ALA A 247 12.89 -23.71 -38.36
C ALA A 247 12.64 -24.00 -36.88
N TYR A 248 11.89 -25.06 -36.58
CA TYR A 248 11.62 -25.49 -35.21
C TYR A 248 12.88 -25.93 -34.49
N GLU A 249 13.75 -26.69 -35.13
CA GLU A 249 14.98 -27.17 -34.50
C GLU A 249 15.99 -26.05 -34.24
N LEU A 250 16.03 -25.01 -35.09
CA LEU A 250 16.94 -23.88 -34.91
C LEU A 250 16.43 -22.81 -33.95
N LYS A 251 15.11 -22.57 -33.90
CA LYS A 251 14.50 -21.43 -33.19
C LYS A 251 13.35 -21.81 -32.26
N GLY A 252 13.06 -23.10 -32.09
CA GLY A 252 11.93 -23.58 -31.30
C GLY A 252 10.60 -23.07 -31.84
N ILE A 253 9.67 -22.78 -30.92
CA ILE A 253 8.31 -22.32 -31.26
C ILE A 253 8.33 -20.98 -32.02
N SER A 254 9.33 -20.11 -31.77
CA SER A 254 9.46 -18.86 -32.53
C SER A 254 9.74 -19.08 -34.02
N GLY A 255 10.41 -20.20 -34.37
CA GLY A 255 10.60 -20.63 -35.75
C GLY A 255 9.28 -21.03 -36.40
N LEU A 256 8.43 -21.77 -35.68
CA LEU A 256 7.08 -22.13 -36.14
C LEU A 256 6.20 -20.89 -36.32
N ALA A 257 6.23 -19.98 -35.36
CA ALA A 257 5.48 -18.72 -35.42
C ALA A 257 5.85 -17.90 -36.66
N ALA A 258 7.14 -17.82 -37.01
CA ALA A 258 7.59 -17.15 -38.22
C ALA A 258 6.95 -17.73 -39.49
N PHE A 259 6.76 -19.05 -39.57
CA PHE A 259 6.06 -19.70 -40.68
C PHE A 259 4.53 -19.50 -40.62
N CYS A 260 3.91 -19.54 -39.44
CA CYS A 260 2.48 -19.25 -39.27
C CYS A 260 2.10 -17.82 -39.71
N TYR A 261 2.99 -16.86 -39.51
CA TYR A 261 2.74 -15.43 -39.71
C TYR A 261 3.60 -14.80 -40.82
N GLN A 262 4.06 -15.62 -41.77
CA GLN A 262 5.01 -15.24 -42.84
C GLN A 262 4.49 -14.15 -43.80
N ASP A 263 3.17 -13.91 -43.84
CA ASP A 263 2.51 -12.89 -44.66
C ASP A 263 1.85 -11.76 -43.83
N VAL A 264 2.07 -11.74 -42.51
CA VAL A 264 1.44 -10.79 -41.58
C VAL A 264 2.34 -9.56 -41.34
N SER A 265 1.72 -8.39 -41.13
CA SER A 265 2.43 -7.14 -40.84
C SER A 265 2.88 -7.05 -39.37
N PRO A 266 3.97 -6.32 -39.08
CA PRO A 266 4.44 -6.11 -37.70
C PRO A 266 3.40 -5.51 -36.74
N ASP A 267 2.48 -4.69 -37.25
CA ASP A 267 1.43 -4.08 -36.41
C ASP A 267 0.43 -5.10 -35.85
N ARG A 268 0.24 -6.24 -36.54
CA ARG A 268 -0.67 -7.31 -36.10
C ARG A 268 0.01 -8.36 -35.24
N ASN A 269 1.29 -8.60 -35.48
CA ASN A 269 2.09 -9.51 -34.68
C ASN A 269 3.53 -8.94 -34.63
N PRO A 270 3.90 -8.26 -33.53
CA PRO A 270 5.18 -7.56 -33.44
C PRO A 270 6.37 -8.54 -33.44
N THR A 271 6.15 -9.76 -32.99
CA THR A 271 7.19 -10.79 -32.85
C THR A 271 7.34 -11.64 -34.12
N ALA A 272 6.25 -12.25 -34.58
CA ALA A 272 6.23 -13.13 -35.75
C ALA A 272 5.46 -12.47 -36.90
N ASN A 273 6.19 -12.04 -37.92
CA ASN A 273 5.67 -11.30 -39.05
C ASN A 273 6.50 -11.58 -40.30
N ARG A 274 6.09 -11.02 -41.45
CA ARG A 274 6.79 -11.16 -42.73
C ARG A 274 8.28 -10.80 -42.65
N PRO A 275 8.72 -9.67 -42.05
CA PRO A 275 10.14 -9.41 -41.83
C PRO A 275 10.85 -10.46 -40.96
N ALA A 276 10.21 -10.97 -39.90
CA ALA A 276 10.79 -12.04 -39.07
C ALA A 276 11.00 -13.33 -39.87
N TYR A 277 10.01 -13.74 -40.65
CA TYR A 277 10.12 -14.87 -41.57
C TYR A 277 11.25 -14.69 -42.60
N GLN A 278 11.30 -13.53 -43.27
CA GLN A 278 12.34 -13.24 -44.25
C GLN A 278 13.75 -13.26 -43.64
N ARG A 279 13.89 -12.80 -42.40
CA ARG A 279 15.17 -12.90 -41.67
C ARG A 279 15.53 -14.35 -41.38
N LEU A 280 14.58 -15.16 -40.94
CA LEU A 280 14.79 -16.58 -40.65
C LEU A 280 15.26 -17.35 -41.89
N VAL A 281 14.56 -17.24 -43.02
CA VAL A 281 14.90 -18.00 -44.24
C VAL A 281 16.16 -17.51 -44.95
N ARG A 282 16.62 -16.30 -44.61
CA ARG A 282 17.90 -15.73 -45.07
C ARG A 282 19.04 -15.95 -44.06
N ASP A 283 18.76 -16.53 -42.90
CA ASP A 283 19.76 -16.81 -41.89
C ASP A 283 20.71 -17.90 -42.40
N VAL A 284 22.02 -17.69 -42.27
CA VAL A 284 23.03 -18.60 -42.83
C VAL A 284 22.89 -20.02 -42.28
N PRO A 285 22.71 -20.25 -40.96
CA PRO A 285 22.46 -21.58 -40.42
C PRO A 285 21.21 -22.25 -41.01
N PHE A 286 20.15 -21.49 -41.28
CA PHE A 286 18.94 -22.04 -41.89
C PHE A 286 19.22 -22.51 -43.32
N GLN A 287 19.83 -21.67 -44.15
CA GLN A 287 20.16 -21.99 -45.54
C GLN A 287 21.07 -23.22 -45.67
N GLN A 288 22.11 -23.30 -44.84
CA GLN A 288 23.02 -24.45 -44.83
C GLN A 288 22.30 -25.77 -44.51
N ARG A 289 21.34 -25.74 -43.58
CA ARG A 289 20.53 -26.93 -43.28
C ARG A 289 19.59 -27.29 -44.43
N VAL A 290 18.94 -26.30 -45.03
CA VAL A 290 18.05 -26.52 -46.19
C VAL A 290 18.81 -27.19 -47.33
N GLU A 291 20.00 -26.69 -47.67
CA GLU A 291 20.87 -27.25 -48.73
C GLU A 291 21.27 -28.71 -48.46
N ARG A 292 21.53 -29.05 -47.20
CA ARG A 292 21.99 -30.39 -46.79
C ARG A 292 20.86 -31.41 -46.63
N GLU A 293 19.67 -30.97 -46.22
CA GLU A 293 18.63 -31.88 -45.68
C GLU A 293 17.34 -31.89 -46.52
N CYS A 294 17.05 -30.82 -47.26
CA CYS A 294 15.78 -30.71 -47.99
C CYS A 294 15.88 -31.09 -49.47
N TRP A 295 17.09 -31.27 -50.00
CA TRP A 295 17.38 -31.69 -51.38
C TRP A 295 17.71 -33.18 -51.46
#